data_AF-A0AAD4CES6-F1
#
_entry.id   AF-A0AAD4CES6-F1
#
_cell.length_a   1.000
_cell.length_b   1.000
_cell.length_c   1.000
_cell.angle_alpha   90.00
_cell.angle_beta   90.00
_cell.angle_gamma   90.00
#
_symmetry.space_group_name_H-M   'P 1'
#
loop_
_entity.id
_entity.type
_entity.pdbx_description
1 polymer ?
#
loop_
_entity_poly.entity_id
_entity_poly.type
_entity_poly.pdbx_seq_one_letter_code
_entity_poly.pdbx_strand_id
1 'polypeptide(L)'
;MNSLLFCFCVLYLCAPKTYRNTSPTAATNLTSSSPKPSAPFLALKVDLQIQHPATMSRREPQFNQQVLVDTTPMPADIPAVTEVGATSAPLTSAAYFIGDRCKAFNDDFMKCKAESKGQGEFDCLKEGRKVTRCAASVIKDINTHCLKQFTAHWECLENNNHRLWECRKAEMDLNGCVFDKLGLKKTIPGAPENQTPVHLRPSQIFAQYPGPQW
;
A
#
# COMPACT_ATOMS: atom_id res chain seq x y z
N MET A 1 27.76 -57.50 -11.88
CA MET A 1 27.44 -58.57 -12.85
C MET A 1 25.93 -58.59 -12.97
N ASN A 2 25.22 -58.27 -14.04
CA ASN A 2 25.48 -57.87 -15.43
C ASN A 2 24.25 -57.05 -15.84
N SER A 3 24.42 -55.84 -16.36
CA SER A 3 24.32 -55.49 -17.80
C SER A 3 22.87 -55.45 -18.30
N LEU A 4 22.25 -54.27 -18.46
CA LEU A 4 22.29 -53.46 -19.69
C LEU A 4 21.99 -54.29 -20.94
N LEU A 5 20.81 -54.10 -21.55
CA LEU A 5 20.68 -54.20 -23.01
C LEU A 5 19.44 -53.44 -23.57
N PHE A 6 19.76 -52.35 -24.28
CA PHE A 6 19.17 -51.86 -25.55
C PHE A 6 17.69 -51.37 -25.57
N CYS A 7 17.39 -50.09 -25.83
CA CYS A 7 17.68 -49.25 -27.01
C CYS A 7 16.81 -49.61 -28.22
N PHE A 8 15.80 -48.78 -28.54
CA PHE A 8 15.40 -48.22 -29.85
C PHE A 8 14.22 -47.25 -29.59
N CYS A 9 14.37 -45.92 -29.78
CA CYS A 9 14.01 -45.18 -31.01
C CYS A 9 12.53 -45.38 -31.39
N VAL A 10 11.64 -44.39 -31.54
CA VAL A 10 11.74 -43.22 -32.42
C VAL A 10 10.40 -42.43 -32.40
N LEU A 11 10.51 -41.08 -32.45
CA LEU A 11 9.57 -40.06 -32.96
C LEU A 11 8.05 -40.11 -32.68
N TYR A 12 7.55 -39.06 -32.02
CA TYR A 12 6.46 -38.17 -32.48
C TYR A 12 6.65 -36.81 -31.76
N LEU A 13 7.30 -35.80 -32.36
CA LEU A 13 6.76 -34.74 -33.23
C LEU A 13 5.74 -33.77 -32.58
N CYS A 14 6.16 -32.50 -32.62
CA CYS A 14 5.41 -31.23 -32.56
C CYS A 14 4.75 -30.80 -31.25
N ALA A 15 4.72 -29.52 -30.83
CA ALA A 15 5.43 -28.26 -31.09
C ALA A 15 4.66 -27.19 -30.24
N PRO A 16 5.24 -26.01 -29.94
CA PRO A 16 4.81 -25.12 -28.86
C PRO A 16 3.70 -24.16 -29.31
N LYS A 17 2.77 -23.80 -28.41
CA LYS A 17 1.86 -22.67 -28.65
C LYS A 17 2.38 -21.41 -27.96
N THR A 18 2.77 -20.50 -28.83
CA THR A 18 3.27 -19.14 -28.64
C THR A 18 2.24 -18.20 -28.02
N TYR A 19 2.76 -17.30 -27.18
CA TYR A 19 2.16 -16.05 -26.72
C TYR A 19 1.71 -15.18 -27.91
N ARG A 20 0.54 -14.55 -27.83
CA ARG A 20 0.12 -13.49 -28.77
C ARG A 20 -0.40 -12.27 -28.01
N ASN A 21 0.44 -11.24 -27.95
CA ASN A 21 0.05 -9.86 -27.70
C ASN A 21 -0.64 -9.33 -28.95
N THR A 22 -1.84 -8.76 -28.82
CA THR A 22 -2.43 -7.87 -29.83
C THR A 22 -3.37 -6.86 -29.17
N SER A 23 -2.91 -5.62 -29.09
CA SER A 23 -3.69 -4.40 -29.41
C SER A 23 -3.05 -3.83 -30.69
N PRO A 24 -3.66 -2.96 -31.53
CA PRO A 24 -4.59 -1.87 -31.15
C PRO A 24 -5.74 -1.61 -32.17
N THR A 25 -6.46 -0.51 -31.92
CA THR A 25 -7.33 0.28 -32.83
C THR A 25 -8.77 -0.19 -33.08
N ALA A 26 -9.74 0.59 -32.58
CA ALA A 26 -10.72 1.30 -33.41
C ALA A 26 -11.60 2.18 -32.51
N ALA A 27 -11.52 3.49 -32.73
CA ALA A 27 -12.45 4.47 -32.22
C ALA A 27 -13.75 4.43 -33.04
N THR A 28 -14.90 4.38 -32.38
CA THR A 28 -16.16 4.86 -32.95
C THR A 28 -17.02 5.49 -31.85
N ASN A 29 -17.23 6.81 -32.00
CA ASN A 29 -18.24 7.58 -31.30
C ASN A 29 -19.63 7.05 -31.61
N LEU A 30 -20.45 6.80 -30.59
CA LEU A 30 -21.90 6.69 -30.74
C LEU A 30 -22.57 7.47 -29.61
N THR A 31 -23.02 8.65 -29.99
CA THR A 31 -23.92 9.55 -29.28
C THR A 31 -25.35 9.01 -29.24
N SER A 32 -26.02 9.30 -28.12
CA SER A 32 -27.47 9.49 -27.96
C SER A 32 -28.42 8.31 -28.23
N SER A 33 -29.14 7.87 -27.20
CA SER A 33 -30.56 8.24 -27.02
C SER A 33 -31.19 7.48 -25.85
N SER A 34 -31.80 8.23 -24.94
CA SER A 34 -32.64 7.75 -23.84
C SER A 34 -34.02 7.33 -24.36
N PRO A 35 -34.73 6.42 -23.66
CA PRO A 35 -36.09 6.78 -23.27
C PRO A 35 -36.46 6.35 -21.83
N LYS A 36 -37.03 7.31 -21.09
CA LYS A 36 -37.99 7.13 -19.97
C LYS A 36 -39.34 7.74 -20.47
N PRO A 37 -40.52 7.65 -19.79
CA PRO A 37 -40.81 7.21 -18.41
C PRO A 37 -42.14 6.40 -18.22
N SER A 38 -42.38 5.88 -17.01
CA SER A 38 -43.70 5.92 -16.36
C SER A 38 -43.56 5.84 -14.84
N ALA A 39 -44.18 6.80 -14.14
CA ALA A 39 -44.14 7.06 -12.69
C ALA A 39 -45.34 6.36 -11.98
N PRO A 40 -45.72 6.63 -10.70
CA PRO A 40 -45.12 7.48 -9.65
C PRO A 40 -45.11 6.85 -8.24
N PHE A 41 -44.27 7.36 -7.32
CA PHE A 41 -44.62 7.38 -5.89
C PHE A 41 -43.99 8.62 -5.23
N LEU A 42 -44.85 9.45 -4.64
CA LEU A 42 -44.48 10.63 -3.87
C LEU A 42 -43.82 10.24 -2.55
N ALA A 43 -42.67 10.84 -2.24
CA ALA A 43 -42.30 11.16 -0.87
C ALA A 43 -41.50 12.47 -0.87
N LEU A 44 -41.99 13.41 -0.08
CA LEU A 44 -41.56 14.80 0.07
C LEU A 44 -40.41 14.88 1.10
N LYS A 45 -39.48 15.84 0.88
CA LYS A 45 -38.60 16.53 1.86
C LYS A 45 -37.45 15.66 2.45
N VAL A 46 -36.22 16.11 2.66
CA VAL A 46 -35.59 17.43 2.91
C VAL A 46 -34.17 17.39 2.35
N ASP A 47 -33.76 18.47 1.68
CA ASP A 47 -32.35 18.76 1.38
C ASP A 47 -31.52 18.88 2.66
N LEU A 48 -30.58 17.96 2.87
CA LEU A 48 -29.36 18.24 3.60
C LEU A 48 -28.18 17.67 2.81
N GLN A 49 -27.84 18.35 1.72
CA GLN A 49 -26.52 18.21 1.12
C GLN A 49 -25.50 18.74 2.14
N ILE A 50 -24.92 17.83 2.92
CA ILE A 50 -23.63 18.09 3.55
C ILE A 50 -22.63 18.19 2.41
N GLN A 51 -22.45 19.42 1.90
CA GLN A 51 -21.32 19.78 1.08
C GLN A 51 -20.08 19.49 1.92
N HIS A 52 -19.41 18.39 1.63
CA HIS A 52 -18.02 18.21 1.98
C HIS A 52 -17.22 18.95 0.91
N PRO A 53 -16.66 20.15 1.17
CA PRO A 53 -15.71 20.76 0.25
C PRO A 53 -14.38 20.03 0.40
N ALA A 54 -14.21 18.93 -0.33
CA ALA A 54 -12.92 18.28 -0.50
C ALA A 54 -12.70 17.88 -1.96
N THR A 55 -12.95 18.82 -2.88
CA THR A 55 -12.30 18.81 -4.19
C THR A 55 -10.86 19.30 -4.00
N MET A 56 -9.99 18.46 -3.42
CA MET A 56 -8.56 18.63 -3.66
C MET A 56 -8.35 18.50 -5.18
N SER A 57 -7.70 19.51 -5.76
CA SER A 57 -7.37 19.63 -7.18
C SER A 57 -6.58 18.42 -7.70
N ARG A 58 -7.25 17.31 -7.98
CA ARG A 58 -6.66 16.17 -8.69
C ARG A 58 -7.07 16.29 -10.15
N ARG A 59 -6.26 17.03 -10.90
CA ARG A 59 -6.36 17.05 -12.37
C ARG A 59 -5.81 15.73 -12.90
N GLU A 60 -6.51 15.11 -13.84
CA GLU A 60 -5.99 13.96 -14.59
C GLU A 60 -4.68 14.40 -15.27
N PRO A 61 -3.55 13.70 -15.04
CA PRO A 61 -2.28 14.08 -15.65
C PRO A 61 -2.38 13.90 -17.17
N GLN A 62 -2.43 15.01 -17.90
CA GLN A 62 -2.22 15.00 -19.35
C GLN A 62 -0.71 14.86 -19.58
N PHE A 63 -0.32 13.80 -20.29
CA PHE A 63 1.07 13.35 -20.39
C PHE A 63 1.88 14.21 -21.36
N ASN A 64 2.19 15.44 -20.95
CA ASN A 64 3.16 16.30 -21.63
C ASN A 64 4.50 16.14 -20.89
N GLN A 65 5.23 15.06 -21.15
CA GLN A 65 6.42 14.67 -20.40
C GLN A 65 7.59 15.62 -20.63
N GLN A 66 7.71 16.62 -19.77
CA GLN A 66 8.96 17.30 -19.50
C GLN A 66 9.17 17.22 -17.99
N VAL A 67 10.20 16.47 -17.56
CA VAL A 67 10.57 16.39 -16.14
C VAL A 67 11.27 17.70 -15.79
N LEU A 68 10.52 18.62 -15.19
CA LEU A 68 11.07 19.87 -14.67
C LEU A 68 11.51 19.64 -13.22
N VAL A 69 12.82 19.75 -12.97
CA VAL A 69 13.40 19.68 -11.62
C VAL A 69 13.74 21.09 -11.18
N ASP A 70 13.17 21.51 -10.05
CA ASP A 70 13.56 22.75 -9.38
C ASP A 70 14.79 22.49 -8.50
N THR A 71 15.80 23.35 -8.63
CA THR A 71 17.07 23.25 -7.90
C THR A 71 17.16 24.22 -6.71
N THR A 72 16.09 24.97 -6.43
CA THR A 72 16.07 25.92 -5.32
C THR A 72 16.21 25.21 -3.96
N PRO A 73 17.15 25.64 -3.10
CA PRO A 73 17.28 25.08 -1.77
C PRO A 73 16.18 25.59 -0.84
N MET A 74 15.93 24.86 0.24
CA MET A 74 14.97 25.26 1.28
C MET A 74 15.42 26.57 1.98
N PRO A 75 14.49 27.47 2.36
CA PRO A 75 14.82 28.69 3.10
C PRO A 75 15.57 28.42 4.41
N ALA A 76 16.52 29.29 4.77
CA ALA A 76 17.41 29.11 5.92
C ALA A 76 16.69 29.08 7.28
N ASP A 77 15.50 29.67 7.37
CA ASP A 77 14.68 29.69 8.60
C ASP A 77 14.14 28.30 8.97
N ILE A 78 14.08 27.38 8.00
CA ILE A 78 13.55 26.03 8.18
C ILE A 78 14.72 25.06 8.36
N PRO A 79 14.88 24.43 9.53
CA PRO A 79 15.97 23.49 9.75
C PRO A 79 15.79 22.22 8.90
N ALA A 80 16.90 21.74 8.35
CA ALA A 80 16.94 20.51 7.56
C ALA A 80 16.52 19.27 8.38
N VAL A 81 15.91 18.30 7.71
CA VAL A 81 15.51 17.01 8.28
C VAL A 81 16.06 15.87 7.45
N THR A 82 16.44 14.80 8.13
CA THR A 82 16.77 13.53 7.48
C THR A 82 15.50 12.89 6.97
N GLU A 83 15.40 12.76 5.65
CA GLU A 83 14.29 12.06 5.01
C GLU A 83 14.29 10.56 5.34
N VAL A 84 13.11 9.93 5.23
CA VAL A 84 12.92 8.53 5.62
C VAL A 84 13.76 7.56 4.77
N GLY A 85 13.95 7.86 3.47
CA GLY A 85 14.82 7.10 2.57
C GLY A 85 14.37 5.65 2.29
N ALA A 86 13.12 5.29 2.61
CA ALA A 86 12.58 3.95 2.38
C ALA A 86 11.72 3.88 1.10
N THR A 87 11.79 2.76 0.39
CA THR A 87 10.93 2.48 -0.77
C THR A 87 9.53 2.03 -0.32
N SER A 88 8.61 1.89 -1.28
CA SER A 88 7.19 1.57 -1.03
C SER A 88 6.96 0.26 -0.26
N ALA A 89 7.63 -0.84 -0.63
CA ALA A 89 7.49 -2.12 0.07
C ALA A 89 7.95 -2.12 1.55
N PRO A 90 9.18 -1.69 1.91
CA PRO A 90 9.60 -1.64 3.30
C PRO A 90 8.77 -0.65 4.13
N LEU A 91 8.33 0.47 3.53
CA LEU A 91 7.44 1.41 4.21
C LEU A 91 6.06 0.79 4.48
N THR A 92 5.53 0.01 3.54
CA THR A 92 4.26 -0.72 3.71
C THR A 92 4.37 -1.81 4.79
N SER A 93 5.50 -2.52 4.82
CA SER A 93 5.79 -3.50 5.87
C SER A 93 5.85 -2.88 7.26
N ALA A 94 6.52 -1.73 7.40
CA ALA A 94 6.70 -1.04 8.67
C ALA A 94 5.50 -0.17 9.09
N ALA A 95 4.50 0.03 8.23
CA ALA A 95 3.41 0.99 8.42
C ALA A 95 2.68 0.84 9.75
N TYR A 96 2.41 -0.39 10.19
CA TYR A 96 1.72 -0.66 11.46
C TYR A 96 2.58 -0.33 12.67
N PHE A 97 3.89 -0.58 12.62
CA PHE A 97 4.81 -0.26 13.71
C PHE A 97 5.08 1.24 13.81
N ILE A 98 5.15 1.93 12.67
CA ILE A 98 5.18 3.40 12.61
C ILE A 98 3.88 3.95 13.19
N GLY A 99 2.73 3.36 12.85
CA GLY A 99 1.44 3.75 13.38
C GLY A 99 1.35 3.66 14.90
N ASP A 100 1.85 2.57 15.49
CA ASP A 100 1.82 2.34 16.94
C ASP A 100 2.72 3.34 17.70
N ARG A 101 3.98 3.48 17.27
CA ARG A 101 4.94 4.37 17.95
C ARG A 101 4.71 5.84 17.67
N CYS A 102 4.33 6.19 16.43
CA CYS A 102 4.23 7.58 15.98
C CYS A 102 2.79 8.12 15.99
N LYS A 103 1.84 7.39 16.59
CA LYS A 103 0.42 7.76 16.62
C LYS A 103 0.18 9.21 17.04
N ALA A 104 0.76 9.61 18.17
CA ALA A 104 0.55 10.96 18.72
C ALA A 104 1.03 12.06 17.75
N PHE A 105 2.22 11.88 17.14
CA PHE A 105 2.78 12.86 16.20
C PHE A 105 1.97 12.94 14.90
N ASN A 106 1.49 11.79 14.40
CA ASN A 106 0.67 11.73 13.20
C ASN A 106 -0.69 12.40 13.43
N ASP A 107 -1.32 12.12 14.58
CA ASP A 107 -2.60 12.72 14.97
C ASP A 107 -2.47 14.24 15.11
N ASP A 108 -1.40 14.74 15.74
CA ASP A 108 -1.16 16.17 15.91
C ASP A 108 -0.85 16.89 14.58
N PHE A 109 -0.11 16.24 13.67
CA PHE A 109 0.11 16.77 12.33
C PHE A 109 -1.22 16.92 11.55
N MET A 110 -2.09 15.90 11.61
CA MET A 110 -3.38 15.95 10.92
C MET A 110 -4.34 16.96 11.55
N LYS A 111 -4.33 17.13 12.88
CA LYS A 111 -5.09 18.18 13.56
C LYS A 111 -4.62 19.58 13.15
N CYS A 112 -3.31 19.83 13.16
CA CYS A 112 -2.73 21.09 12.69
C CYS A 112 -3.18 21.41 11.27
N LYS A 113 -3.10 20.42 10.37
CA LYS A 113 -3.51 20.61 8.96
C LYS A 113 -5.00 20.94 8.83
N ALA A 114 -5.86 20.34 9.67
CA ALA A 114 -7.29 20.62 9.69
C ALA A 114 -7.61 22.02 10.25
N GLU A 115 -6.85 22.49 11.25
CA GLU A 115 -7.05 23.79 11.90
C GLU A 115 -6.53 24.97 11.06
N SER A 116 -5.45 24.78 10.27
CA SER A 116 -4.80 25.83 9.47
C SER A 116 -5.59 26.34 8.25
N LYS A 117 -6.83 25.89 8.02
CA LYS A 117 -7.77 26.43 6.99
C LYS A 117 -7.12 26.74 5.62
N GLY A 118 -6.26 25.85 5.12
CA GLY A 118 -5.60 25.98 3.81
C GLY A 118 -4.16 26.52 3.84
N GLN A 119 -3.59 26.80 5.01
CA GLN A 119 -2.17 27.14 5.20
C GLN A 119 -1.35 26.02 5.86
N GLY A 120 -1.90 24.80 5.92
CA GLY A 120 -1.30 23.68 6.64
C GLY A 120 0.09 23.28 6.13
N GLU A 121 0.41 23.56 4.87
CA GLU A 121 1.71 23.29 4.27
C GLU A 121 2.84 24.12 4.90
N PHE A 122 2.56 25.35 5.35
CA PHE A 122 3.57 26.23 5.97
C PHE A 122 3.54 26.17 7.49
N ASP A 123 2.35 26.18 8.09
CA ASP A 123 2.19 26.24 9.55
C ASP A 123 2.62 24.93 10.23
N CYS A 124 2.37 23.78 9.59
CA CYS A 124 2.55 22.46 10.20
C CYS A 124 3.93 21.85 9.91
N LEU A 125 4.88 22.59 9.35
CA LEU A 125 6.22 22.09 9.04
C LEU A 125 6.92 21.53 10.29
N LYS A 126 6.74 22.17 11.45
CA LYS A 126 7.33 21.71 12.72
C LYS A 126 6.84 20.31 13.12
N GLU A 127 5.55 20.05 12.99
CA GLU A 127 4.94 18.76 13.31
C GLU A 127 5.29 17.69 12.27
N GLY A 128 5.33 18.07 10.99
CA GLY A 128 5.80 17.20 9.91
C GLY A 128 7.22 16.68 10.17
N ARG A 129 8.14 17.54 10.62
CA ARG A 129 9.50 17.13 11.01
C ARG A 129 9.51 16.09 12.14
N LYS A 130 8.61 16.18 13.12
CA LYS A 130 8.52 15.20 14.21
C LYS A 130 8.06 13.84 13.68
N VAL A 131 7.08 13.84 12.78
CA VAL A 131 6.59 12.62 12.11
C VAL A 131 7.72 11.94 11.33
N THR A 132 8.44 12.67 10.48
CA THR A 132 9.54 12.11 9.68
C THR A 132 10.64 11.52 10.56
N ARG A 133 11.02 12.23 11.63
CA ARG A 133 12.03 11.74 12.59
C ARG A 133 11.58 10.48 13.33
N CYS A 134 10.31 10.42 13.73
CA CYS A 134 9.75 9.24 14.38
C CYS A 134 9.75 8.03 13.43
N ALA A 135 9.28 8.19 12.20
CA ALA A 135 9.28 7.13 11.19
C ALA A 135 10.72 6.64 10.88
N ALA A 136 11.67 7.56 10.72
CA ALA A 136 13.07 7.21 10.51
C ALA A 136 13.66 6.43 11.70
N SER A 137 13.28 6.77 12.94
CA SER A 137 13.72 6.03 14.12
C SER A 137 13.20 4.60 14.15
N VAL A 138 11.93 4.37 13.78
CA VAL A 138 11.33 3.03 13.72
C VAL A 138 12.05 2.16 12.70
N ILE A 139 12.28 2.69 11.49
CA ILE A 139 12.97 1.94 10.42
C ILE A 139 14.42 1.65 10.80
N LYS A 140 15.10 2.60 11.45
CA LYS A 140 16.45 2.37 11.98
C LYS A 140 16.47 1.23 12.99
N ASP A 141 15.54 1.23 13.94
CA ASP A 141 15.47 0.22 14.98
C ASP A 141 15.16 -1.18 14.38
N ILE A 142 14.24 -1.25 13.42
CA ILE A 142 13.95 -2.50 12.68
C ILE A 142 15.19 -3.00 11.93
N ASN A 143 15.92 -2.12 11.26
CA ASN A 143 17.16 -2.48 10.56
C ASN A 143 18.27 -2.97 11.51
N THR A 144 18.30 -2.49 12.75
CA THR A 144 19.30 -2.97 13.73
C THR A 144 18.94 -4.30 14.38
N HIS A 145 17.65 -4.58 14.58
CA HIS A 145 17.22 -5.74 15.38
C HIS A 145 16.59 -6.88 14.58
N CYS A 146 15.84 -6.58 13.52
CA CYS A 146 14.95 -7.52 12.81
C CYS A 146 15.14 -7.52 11.29
N LEU A 147 16.33 -7.14 10.80
CA LEU A 147 16.61 -6.95 9.38
C LEU A 147 16.27 -8.17 8.53
N LYS A 148 16.60 -9.39 8.99
CA LYS A 148 16.40 -10.62 8.21
C LYS A 148 14.91 -10.89 7.94
N GLN A 149 14.08 -10.81 8.98
CA GLN A 149 12.64 -11.02 8.90
C GLN A 149 11.98 -9.88 8.13
N PHE A 150 12.46 -8.65 8.34
CA PHE A 150 11.97 -7.48 7.63
C PHE A 150 12.21 -7.59 6.12
N THR A 151 13.42 -7.99 5.72
CA THR A 151 13.79 -8.24 4.32
C THR A 151 12.94 -9.31 3.68
N ALA A 152 12.79 -10.46 4.32
CA ALA A 152 11.93 -11.53 3.81
C ALA A 152 10.48 -11.08 3.59
N HIS A 153 9.96 -10.21 4.47
CA HIS A 153 8.59 -9.73 4.36
C HIS A 153 8.41 -8.71 3.22
N TRP A 154 9.27 -7.69 3.12
CA TRP A 154 9.10 -6.69 2.07
C TRP A 154 9.46 -7.24 0.67
N GLU A 155 10.39 -8.21 0.57
CA GLU A 155 10.66 -8.91 -0.71
C GLU A 155 9.44 -9.69 -1.19
N CYS A 156 8.72 -10.35 -0.26
CA CYS A 156 7.47 -11.01 -0.59
C CYS A 156 6.41 -10.01 -1.08
N LEU A 157 6.30 -8.85 -0.43
CA LEU A 157 5.35 -7.81 -0.84
C LEU A 157 5.66 -7.32 -2.26
N GLU A 158 6.92 -7.06 -2.57
CA GLU A 158 7.36 -6.56 -3.88
C GLU A 158 6.97 -7.53 -5.02
N ASN A 159 7.11 -8.84 -4.77
CA ASN A 159 6.73 -9.88 -5.72
C ASN A 159 5.21 -10.05 -5.90
N ASN A 160 4.40 -9.59 -4.95
CA ASN A 160 2.95 -9.82 -4.90
C ASN A 160 2.11 -8.55 -5.06
N ASN A 161 2.64 -7.53 -5.74
CA ASN A 161 1.93 -6.26 -5.96
C ASN A 161 1.46 -5.62 -4.63
N HIS A 162 2.30 -5.72 -3.60
CA HIS A 162 2.08 -5.22 -2.23
C HIS A 162 0.81 -5.75 -1.54
N ARG A 163 0.33 -6.95 -1.92
CA ARG A 163 -0.80 -7.61 -1.28
C ARG A 163 -0.38 -8.29 0.04
N LEU A 164 -0.77 -7.69 1.16
CA LEU A 164 -0.42 -8.18 2.51
C LEU A 164 -0.89 -9.61 2.81
N TRP A 165 -2.00 -10.07 2.22
CA TRP A 165 -2.56 -11.41 2.47
C TRP A 165 -1.78 -12.54 1.79
N GLU A 166 -0.84 -12.24 0.89
CA GLU A 166 0.06 -13.25 0.30
C GLU A 166 1.26 -13.54 1.19
N CYS A 167 1.63 -12.60 2.08
CA CYS A 167 2.91 -12.61 2.80
C CYS A 167 2.78 -12.83 4.31
N ARG A 168 1.70 -13.48 4.78
CA ARG A 168 1.44 -13.64 6.22
C ARG A 168 2.51 -14.44 6.96
N LYS A 169 3.13 -15.44 6.33
CA LYS A 169 4.22 -16.21 6.94
C LYS A 169 5.35 -15.30 7.41
N ALA A 170 5.92 -14.53 6.48
CA ALA A 170 6.99 -13.59 6.77
C ALA A 170 6.51 -12.44 7.67
N GLU A 171 5.22 -12.07 7.60
CA GLU A 171 4.64 -11.09 8.51
C GLU A 171 4.64 -11.57 9.96
N MET A 172 4.30 -12.84 10.21
CA MET A 172 4.29 -13.41 11.56
C MET A 172 5.70 -13.49 12.14
N ASP A 173 6.69 -13.87 11.34
CA ASP A 173 8.10 -13.88 11.75
C ASP A 173 8.60 -12.47 12.12
N LEU A 174 8.21 -11.47 11.33
CA LEU A 174 8.53 -10.06 11.60
C LEU A 174 7.82 -9.55 12.86
N ASN A 175 6.52 -9.83 13.01
CA ASN A 175 5.74 -9.43 14.18
C ASN A 175 6.32 -10.02 15.46
N GLY A 176 6.75 -11.29 15.43
CA GLY A 176 7.42 -11.93 16.57
C GLY A 176 8.70 -11.21 16.97
N CYS A 177 9.60 -10.97 16.01
CA CYS A 177 10.87 -10.27 16.27
C CYS A 177 10.66 -8.85 16.82
N VAL A 178 9.73 -8.10 16.22
CA VAL A 178 9.46 -6.71 16.63
C VAL A 178 8.82 -6.65 18.01
N PHE A 179 7.91 -7.59 18.32
CA PHE A 179 7.33 -7.68 19.66
C PHE A 179 8.39 -8.00 20.72
N ASP A 180 9.26 -8.98 20.45
CA ASP A 180 10.28 -9.43 21.39
C ASP A 180 11.38 -8.40 21.66
N LYS A 181 11.73 -7.57 20.66
CA LYS A 181 12.86 -6.62 20.76
C LYS A 181 12.44 -5.18 20.99
N LEU A 182 11.34 -4.74 20.37
CA LEU A 182 10.89 -3.35 20.38
C LEU A 182 9.59 -3.15 21.18
N GLY A 183 8.89 -4.23 21.52
CA GLY A 183 7.62 -4.17 22.26
C GLY A 183 6.46 -3.55 21.47
N LEU A 184 6.62 -3.37 20.15
CA LEU A 184 5.58 -2.79 19.29
C LEU A 184 4.65 -3.88 18.79
N LYS A 185 3.35 -3.62 18.78
CA LYS A 185 2.34 -4.58 18.33
C LYS A 185 1.57 -4.05 17.14
N LYS A 186 1.34 -4.94 16.16
CA LYS A 186 0.40 -4.68 15.08
C LYS A 186 -1.03 -4.83 15.59
N THR A 187 -1.68 -3.72 15.90
CA THR A 187 -3.12 -3.67 16.24
C THR A 187 -3.92 -2.98 15.14
N ILE A 188 -5.06 -3.54 14.77
CA ILE A 188 -6.00 -2.91 13.83
C ILE A 188 -7.05 -2.16 14.67
N PRO A 189 -7.12 -0.82 14.60
CA PRO A 189 -8.16 -0.08 15.31
C PRO A 189 -9.54 -0.38 14.70
N GLY A 190 -10.58 -0.47 15.55
CA GLY A 190 -11.96 -0.67 15.10
C GLY A 190 -12.32 -2.10 14.68
N ALA A 191 -11.46 -3.09 14.95
CA ALA A 191 -11.82 -4.50 14.78
C ALA A 191 -12.87 -4.92 15.83
N PRO A 192 -13.95 -5.62 15.46
CA PRO A 192 -14.95 -6.10 16.43
C PRO A 192 -14.33 -7.15 17.36
N GLU A 193 -14.54 -7.02 18.67
CA GLU A 193 -13.97 -7.91 19.69
C GLU A 193 -14.38 -9.39 19.51
N ASN A 194 -15.55 -9.62 18.91
CA ASN A 194 -16.10 -10.95 18.66
C ASN A 194 -15.46 -11.69 17.48
N GLN A 195 -14.52 -11.09 16.74
CA GLN A 195 -13.91 -11.72 15.57
C GLN A 195 -12.38 -11.65 15.60
N THR A 196 -11.73 -12.73 15.16
CA THR A 196 -10.27 -12.75 15.00
C THR A 196 -9.87 -11.76 13.88
N PRO A 197 -8.93 -10.84 14.15
CA PRO A 197 -8.41 -9.93 13.13
C PRO A 197 -7.86 -10.67 11.91
N VAL A 198 -8.04 -10.09 10.72
CA VAL A 198 -7.67 -10.73 9.44
C VAL A 198 -6.22 -11.21 9.39
N HIS A 199 -5.28 -10.50 10.02
CA HIS A 199 -3.85 -10.85 10.04
C HIS A 199 -3.53 -12.07 10.90
N LEU A 200 -4.42 -12.46 11.83
CA LEU A 200 -4.27 -13.63 12.72
C LEU A 200 -5.07 -14.85 12.23
N ARG A 201 -5.79 -14.74 11.12
CA ARG A 201 -6.55 -15.88 10.57
C ARG A 201 -5.56 -16.89 9.96
N PRO A 202 -5.76 -18.21 10.19
CA PRO A 202 -4.84 -19.24 9.71
C PRO A 202 -4.81 -19.37 8.18
N SER A 203 -5.92 -19.03 7.51
CA SER A 203 -6.03 -19.00 6.05
C SER A 203 -6.69 -17.70 5.56
N GLN A 204 -6.35 -17.30 4.33
CA GLN A 204 -6.86 -16.10 3.68
C GLN A 204 -7.58 -16.48 2.39
N ILE A 205 -8.80 -15.96 2.20
CA ILE A 205 -9.66 -16.31 1.05
C ILE A 205 -9.08 -15.75 -0.27
N PHE A 206 -8.36 -14.64 -0.21
CA PHE A 206 -7.83 -13.93 -1.38
C PHE A 206 -6.38 -14.28 -1.72
N ALA A 207 -5.76 -15.17 -0.95
CA ALA A 207 -4.40 -15.58 -1.21
C ALA A 207 -4.34 -16.57 -2.36
N GLN A 208 -3.26 -16.49 -3.14
CA GLN A 208 -2.98 -17.45 -4.20
C GLN A 208 -2.81 -18.86 -3.63
N TYR A 209 -2.23 -18.98 -2.43
CA TYR A 209 -2.11 -20.23 -1.70
C TYR A 209 -3.28 -20.45 -0.74
N PRO A 210 -4.10 -21.51 -0.91
CA PRO A 210 -5.30 -21.74 -0.11
C PRO A 210 -5.06 -22.44 1.25
N GLY A 211 -3.82 -22.84 1.56
CA GLY A 211 -3.49 -23.56 2.78
C GLY A 211 -3.21 -22.66 4.00
N PRO A 212 -2.77 -23.26 5.13
CA PRO A 212 -2.31 -22.52 6.30
C PRO A 212 -1.13 -21.63 5.92
N GLN A 213 -1.20 -20.35 6.25
CA GLN A 213 -0.16 -19.40 5.87
C GLN A 213 0.98 -19.30 6.89
N TRP A 214 0.81 -19.85 8.08
CA TRP A 214 1.81 -19.96 9.15
C TRP A 214 1.46 -21.10 10.09
#